data_AF-A0A5E6UU03-F1
#
_entry.id   AF-A0A5E6UU03-F1
#
_cell.length_a   1.000
_cell.length_b   1.000
_cell.length_c   1.000
_cell.angle_alpha   90.00
_cell.angle_beta   90.00
_cell.angle_gamma   90.00
#
_symmetry.space_group_name_H-M   'P 1'
#
loop_
_entity.id
_entity.type
_entity.pdbx_description
1 polymer ?
#
loop_
_entity_poly.entity_id
_entity_poly.type
_entity_poly.pdbx_seq_one_letter_code
_entity_poly.pdbx_strand_id
1 'polypeptide(L)'
;MMAIEGDIEDAAASPIFAKYPAVLKDERMTAFICDYLRIMSSGNIAPHELEGLFDMELYSLKEDLEHPSHAVNGIADAMPGFGIVAAVLGIVVTMASLGEGDQKSIGLHVGAALVGTFFGILAAYGFFGPLAHSLAHDAKEELNVYEAIKASLVASASGMPPSLAVEFGRKVLYPAHRPSFAELEQAVRGR
;
A
#
# COMPACT_ATOMS: atom_id res chain seq x y z
N MET A 1 -29.22 -15.86 5.52
CA MET A 1 -27.89 -16.14 4.93
C MET A 1 -28.00 -16.86 3.58
N MET A 2 -28.99 -17.74 3.35
CA MET A 2 -29.30 -18.31 2.01
C MET A 2 -29.70 -17.29 0.91
N ALA A 3 -29.89 -16.01 1.24
CA ALA A 3 -30.34 -14.99 0.28
C ALA A 3 -29.19 -14.28 -0.46
N ILE A 4 -27.93 -14.48 -0.03
CA ILE A 4 -26.75 -13.74 -0.53
C ILE A 4 -25.82 -14.67 -1.33
N GLU A 5 -26.06 -15.99 -1.32
CA GLU A 5 -25.20 -16.96 -2.04
C GLU A 5 -25.10 -16.64 -3.54
N GLY A 6 -26.24 -16.34 -4.19
CA GLY A 6 -26.23 -15.93 -5.60
C GLY A 6 -25.51 -14.60 -5.85
N ASP A 7 -25.50 -13.68 -4.87
CA ASP A 7 -24.77 -12.41 -4.96
C ASP A 7 -23.25 -12.59 -4.77
N ILE A 8 -22.84 -13.64 -4.02
CA ILE A 8 -21.42 -13.98 -3.76
C ILE A 8 -20.82 -14.79 -4.91
N GLU A 9 -21.64 -15.59 -5.60
CA GLU A 9 -21.21 -16.38 -6.77
C GLU A 9 -20.96 -15.50 -8.01
N ASP A 10 -21.81 -14.49 -8.24
CA ASP A 10 -21.65 -13.51 -9.31
C ASP A 10 -21.83 -12.08 -8.79
N ALA A 11 -20.75 -11.53 -8.21
CA ALA A 11 -20.73 -10.17 -7.69
C ALA A 11 -20.99 -9.13 -8.78
N ALA A 12 -20.57 -9.36 -10.02
CA ALA A 12 -20.74 -8.42 -11.12
C ALA A 12 -22.20 -8.29 -11.55
N ALA A 13 -22.96 -9.39 -11.52
CA ALA A 13 -24.40 -9.40 -11.79
C ALA A 13 -25.27 -9.06 -10.56
N SER A 14 -24.68 -8.98 -9.37
CA SER A 14 -25.41 -8.77 -8.12
C SER A 14 -26.05 -7.37 -8.03
N PRO A 15 -27.37 -7.27 -7.74
CA PRO A 15 -28.03 -5.99 -7.45
C PRO A 15 -27.54 -5.34 -6.15
N ILE A 16 -26.87 -6.08 -5.25
CA ILE A 16 -26.27 -5.54 -4.03
C ILE A 16 -24.97 -4.82 -4.37
N PHE A 17 -24.04 -5.50 -5.04
CA PHE A 17 -22.76 -4.93 -5.42
C PHE A 17 -22.88 -3.82 -6.46
N ALA A 18 -23.91 -3.86 -7.34
CA ALA A 18 -24.21 -2.78 -8.27
C ALA A 18 -24.45 -1.41 -7.59
N LYS A 19 -24.83 -1.39 -6.30
CA LYS A 19 -24.96 -0.15 -5.50
C LYS A 19 -23.61 0.44 -5.09
N TYR A 20 -22.52 -0.32 -5.19
CA TYR A 20 -21.17 0.03 -4.73
C TYR A 20 -20.14 -0.16 -5.86
N PRO A 21 -20.18 0.67 -6.92
CA PRO A 21 -19.31 0.51 -8.08
C PRO A 21 -17.81 0.71 -7.77
N ALA A 22 -17.47 1.41 -6.68
CA ALA A 22 -16.09 1.53 -6.22
C ALA A 22 -15.53 0.18 -5.76
N VAL A 23 -16.36 -0.66 -5.13
CA VAL A 23 -15.98 -2.00 -4.71
C VAL A 23 -15.82 -2.90 -5.92
N LEU A 24 -16.81 -2.90 -6.83
CA LEU A 24 -16.79 -3.72 -8.04
C LEU A 24 -15.63 -3.45 -9.00
N LYS A 25 -15.09 -2.23 -9.01
CA LYS A 25 -13.91 -1.89 -9.83
C LYS A 25 -12.63 -2.50 -9.29
N ASP A 26 -12.59 -2.82 -7.99
CA ASP A 26 -11.48 -3.48 -7.34
C ASP A 26 -11.78 -4.98 -7.24
N GLU A 27 -11.23 -5.73 -8.19
CA GLU A 27 -11.40 -7.18 -8.26
C GLU A 27 -10.84 -7.88 -7.00
N ARG A 28 -9.74 -7.36 -6.43
CA ARG A 28 -9.09 -7.94 -5.24
C ARG A 28 -9.96 -7.75 -4.01
N MET A 29 -10.46 -6.53 -3.80
CA MET A 29 -11.35 -6.23 -2.67
C MET A 29 -12.70 -6.95 -2.81
N THR A 30 -13.24 -7.05 -4.02
CA THR A 30 -14.49 -7.79 -4.27
C THR A 30 -14.32 -9.28 -3.96
N ALA A 31 -13.24 -9.91 -4.46
CA ALA A 31 -12.93 -11.31 -4.17
C ALA A 31 -12.76 -11.56 -2.67
N PHE A 32 -12.01 -10.70 -1.98
CA PHE A 32 -11.82 -10.76 -0.53
C PHE A 32 -13.16 -10.76 0.22
N ILE A 33 -14.04 -9.79 -0.05
CA ILE A 33 -15.36 -9.72 0.59
C ILE A 33 -16.18 -10.99 0.29
N CYS A 34 -16.22 -11.42 -0.97
CA CYS A 34 -17.02 -12.57 -1.39
C CYS A 34 -16.54 -13.88 -0.77
N ASP A 35 -15.23 -14.12 -0.72
CA ASP A 35 -14.65 -15.34 -0.19
C ASP A 35 -14.92 -15.47 1.32
N TYR A 36 -14.77 -14.39 2.10
CA TYR A 36 -15.10 -14.42 3.52
C TYR A 36 -16.60 -14.53 3.79
N LEU A 37 -17.45 -13.89 2.99
CA LEU A 37 -18.90 -14.09 3.08
C LEU A 37 -19.30 -15.53 2.75
N ARG A 38 -18.64 -16.17 1.78
CA ARG A 38 -18.84 -17.60 1.44
C ARG A 38 -18.45 -18.50 2.59
N ILE A 39 -17.32 -18.22 3.25
CA ILE A 39 -16.86 -18.97 4.42
C ILE A 39 -17.86 -18.82 5.58
N MET A 40 -18.34 -17.60 5.83
CA MET A 40 -19.36 -17.32 6.84
C MET A 40 -20.71 -17.99 6.53
N SER A 41 -21.09 -18.14 5.26
CA SER A 41 -22.35 -18.80 4.87
C SER A 41 -22.26 -20.32 4.88
N SER A 42 -21.09 -20.88 4.56
CA SER A 42 -20.91 -22.33 4.34
C SER A 42 -20.53 -23.12 5.58
N GLY A 43 -20.04 -22.47 6.64
CA GLY A 43 -19.45 -23.16 7.79
C GLY A 43 -19.81 -22.55 9.16
N ASN A 44 -19.75 -23.40 10.18
CA ASN A 44 -19.90 -22.99 11.58
C ASN A 44 -18.53 -22.67 12.19
N ILE A 45 -17.84 -21.66 11.64
CA ILE A 45 -16.51 -21.22 12.09
C ILE A 45 -16.66 -20.30 13.30
N ALA A 46 -15.84 -20.50 14.34
CA ALA A 46 -15.87 -19.62 15.48
C ALA A 46 -15.26 -18.25 15.13
N PRO A 47 -15.78 -17.12 15.63
CA PRO A 47 -15.30 -15.79 15.26
C PRO A 47 -13.78 -15.57 15.41
N HIS A 48 -13.15 -16.20 16.40
CA HIS A 48 -11.70 -16.12 16.62
C HIS A 48 -10.89 -16.87 15.56
N GLU A 49 -11.41 -17.97 15.01
CA GLU A 49 -10.78 -18.70 13.91
C GLU A 49 -10.87 -17.89 12.62
N LEU A 50 -12.03 -17.26 12.38
CA LEU A 50 -12.24 -16.34 11.26
C LEU A 50 -11.28 -15.15 11.36
N GLU A 51 -11.15 -14.55 12.53
CA GLU A 51 -10.21 -13.46 12.80
C GLU A 51 -8.75 -13.88 12.51
N GLY A 52 -8.34 -15.07 12.95
CA GLY A 52 -7.02 -15.60 12.68
C GLY A 52 -6.75 -15.82 11.19
N LEU A 53 -7.76 -16.27 10.42
CA LEU A 53 -7.65 -16.40 8.98
C LEU A 53 -7.47 -15.03 8.30
N PHE A 54 -8.26 -14.02 8.72
CA PHE A 54 -8.08 -12.65 8.27
C PHE A 54 -6.68 -12.13 8.55
N ASP A 55 -6.13 -12.35 9.75
CA ASP A 55 -4.79 -11.87 10.10
C ASP A 55 -3.69 -12.50 9.24
N MET A 56 -3.80 -13.79 8.91
CA MET A 56 -2.84 -14.44 8.02
C MET A 56 -2.88 -13.84 6.61
N GLU A 57 -4.07 -13.62 6.06
CA GLU A 57 -4.20 -13.05 4.71
C GLU A 57 -3.78 -11.57 4.67
N LEU A 58 -4.18 -10.77 5.66
CA LEU A 58 -3.78 -9.36 5.77
C LEU A 58 -2.26 -9.21 5.93
N TYR A 59 -1.60 -10.14 6.62
CA TYR A 59 -0.14 -10.15 6.73
C TYR A 59 0.51 -10.34 5.35
N SER A 60 0.07 -11.34 4.58
CA SER A 60 0.59 -11.56 3.23
C SER A 60 0.26 -10.41 2.27
N LEU A 61 -0.95 -9.85 2.37
CA LEU A 61 -1.36 -8.68 1.60
C LEU A 61 -0.48 -7.47 1.90
N LYS A 62 -0.17 -7.24 3.17
CA LYS A 62 0.73 -6.16 3.59
C LYS A 62 2.11 -6.29 2.96
N GLU A 63 2.72 -7.47 3.02
CA GLU A 63 4.03 -7.71 2.42
C GLU A 63 4.01 -7.43 0.91
N ASP A 64 2.95 -7.86 0.23
CA ASP A 64 2.75 -7.63 -1.21
C ASP A 64 2.62 -6.14 -1.55
N LEU A 65 1.79 -5.40 -0.80
CA LEU A 65 1.59 -3.96 -0.99
C LEU A 65 2.84 -3.13 -0.66
N GLU A 66 3.72 -3.59 0.24
CA GLU A 66 4.96 -2.91 0.61
C GLU A 66 6.11 -3.15 -0.40
N HIS A 67 6.02 -4.15 -1.29
CA HIS A 67 7.06 -4.46 -2.26
C HIS A 67 7.52 -3.28 -3.14
N PRO A 68 6.63 -2.45 -3.72
CA PRO A 68 7.05 -1.29 -4.52
C PRO A 68 7.86 -0.28 -3.71
N SER A 69 7.47 -0.02 -2.46
CA SER A 69 8.21 0.85 -1.55
C SER A 69 9.62 0.31 -1.30
N HIS A 70 9.73 -0.99 -0.98
CA HIS A 70 11.01 -1.64 -0.75
C HIS A 70 11.93 -1.58 -1.98
N ALA A 71 11.38 -1.78 -3.18
CA ALA A 71 12.14 -1.69 -4.42
C ALA A 71 12.70 -0.27 -4.64
N VAL A 72 11.88 0.76 -4.44
CA VAL A 72 12.33 2.16 -4.57
C VAL A 72 13.34 2.53 -3.48
N ASN A 73 13.16 2.02 -2.26
CA ASN A 73 14.12 2.24 -1.18
C ASN A 73 15.50 1.63 -1.52
N GLY A 74 15.52 0.42 -2.11
CA GLY A 74 16.75 -0.18 -2.61
C GLY A 74 17.47 0.66 -3.67
N ILE A 75 16.71 1.34 -4.53
CA ILE A 75 17.28 2.32 -5.48
C ILE A 75 17.87 3.52 -4.70
N ALA A 76 17.14 4.07 -3.75
CA ALA A 76 17.58 5.20 -2.93
C ALA A 76 18.91 4.88 -2.23
N ASP A 77 19.04 3.69 -1.64
CA ASP A 77 20.24 3.25 -0.95
C ASP A 77 21.44 3.05 -1.88
N ALA A 78 21.19 2.69 -3.15
CA ALA A 78 22.25 2.51 -4.15
C ALA A 78 22.78 3.82 -4.75
N MET A 79 21.96 4.88 -4.79
CA MET A 79 22.30 6.16 -5.46
C MET A 79 23.56 6.85 -4.93
N PRO A 80 23.86 6.91 -3.61
CA PRO A 80 25.12 7.46 -3.12
C PRO A 80 26.33 6.63 -3.58
N GLY A 81 26.17 5.31 -3.69
CA GLY A 81 27.18 4.41 -4.24
C GLY A 81 27.54 4.76 -5.68
N PHE A 82 26.54 5.02 -6.54
CA PHE A 82 26.79 5.51 -7.90
C PHE A 82 27.49 6.87 -7.94
N GLY A 83 27.18 7.76 -6.99
CA GLY A 83 27.89 9.03 -6.81
C GLY A 83 29.38 8.84 -6.50
N ILE A 84 29.72 7.88 -5.63
CA ILE A 84 31.12 7.53 -5.33
C ILE A 84 31.83 7.00 -6.58
N VAL A 85 31.19 6.12 -7.35
CA VAL A 85 31.75 5.59 -8.61
C VAL A 85 32.04 6.73 -9.60
N ALA A 86 31.13 7.70 -9.73
CA ALA A 86 31.34 8.88 -10.57
C ALA A 86 32.52 9.74 -10.09
N ALA A 87 32.68 9.95 -8.78
CA ALA A 87 33.84 10.65 -8.23
C ALA A 87 35.15 9.94 -8.52
N VAL A 88 35.20 8.62 -8.32
CA VAL A 88 36.39 7.81 -8.58
C VAL A 88 36.76 7.89 -10.07
N LEU A 89 35.79 7.78 -10.98
CA LEU A 89 36.03 7.94 -12.42
C LEU A 89 36.60 9.32 -12.75
N GLY A 90 36.05 10.38 -12.18
CA GLY A 90 36.56 11.74 -12.38
C GLY A 90 38.00 11.91 -11.88
N ILE A 91 38.35 11.31 -10.74
CA ILE A 91 39.73 11.31 -10.22
C ILE A 91 40.67 10.55 -11.18
N VAL A 92 40.27 9.35 -11.64
CA VAL A 92 41.09 8.54 -12.57
C VAL A 92 41.39 9.32 -13.86
N VAL A 93 40.38 9.97 -14.45
CA VAL A 93 40.54 10.79 -15.66
C VAL A 93 41.44 12.01 -15.40
N THR A 94 41.27 12.64 -14.24
CA THR A 94 42.11 13.78 -13.83
C THR A 94 43.58 13.36 -13.70
N MET A 95 43.84 12.21 -13.05
CA MET A 95 45.19 11.69 -12.87
C MET A 95 45.84 11.27 -14.19
N ALA A 96 45.06 10.73 -15.13
CA ALA A 96 45.55 10.39 -16.47
C ALA A 96 46.00 11.62 -17.28
N SER A 97 45.45 12.79 -17.00
CA SER A 97 45.78 14.06 -17.67
C SER A 97 46.83 14.89 -16.91
N LEU A 98 47.33 14.38 -15.79
CA LEU A 98 48.19 15.13 -14.89
C LEU A 98 49.59 15.31 -15.49
N GLY A 99 50.01 16.55 -15.68
CA GLY A 99 51.34 16.91 -16.20
C GLY A 99 51.35 17.35 -17.67
N GLU A 100 50.40 16.87 -18.49
CA GLU A 100 50.26 17.27 -19.91
C GLU A 100 49.00 18.12 -20.16
N GLY A 101 47.99 18.01 -19.29
CA GLY A 101 46.71 18.72 -19.45
C GLY A 101 46.73 20.18 -18.99
N ASP A 102 45.98 21.03 -19.70
CA ASP A 102 45.69 22.42 -19.29
C ASP A 102 44.96 22.47 -17.94
N GLN A 103 45.26 23.46 -17.10
CA GLN A 103 44.60 23.64 -15.79
C GLN A 103 43.07 23.69 -15.91
N LYS A 104 42.57 24.23 -17.02
CA LYS A 104 41.14 24.30 -17.30
C LYS A 104 40.49 22.91 -17.43
N SER A 105 41.13 21.95 -18.10
CA SER A 105 40.56 20.61 -18.31
C SER A 105 40.57 19.79 -17.02
N ILE A 106 41.64 19.91 -16.23
CA ILE A 106 41.76 19.31 -14.89
C ILE A 106 40.62 19.79 -13.99
N GLY A 107 40.37 21.11 -13.96
CA GLY A 107 39.27 21.69 -13.19
C GLY A 107 37.89 21.16 -13.60
N LEU A 108 37.68 20.94 -14.90
CA LEU A 108 36.42 20.38 -15.41
C LEU A 108 36.20 18.93 -14.94
N HIS A 109 37.23 18.09 -15.00
CA HIS A 109 37.13 16.69 -14.56
C HIS A 109 36.86 16.57 -13.05
N VAL A 110 37.53 17.38 -12.24
CA VAL A 110 37.27 17.44 -10.79
C VAL A 110 35.87 17.97 -10.50
N GLY A 111 35.43 19.02 -11.22
CA GLY A 111 34.07 19.54 -11.10
C GLY A 111 33.01 18.48 -11.42
N ALA A 112 33.19 17.73 -12.51
CA ALA A 112 32.29 16.64 -12.88
C ALA A 112 32.24 15.53 -11.80
N ALA A 113 33.38 15.20 -11.20
CA ALA A 113 33.49 14.24 -10.10
C ALA A 113 32.63 14.67 -8.89
N LEU A 114 32.71 15.94 -8.50
CA LEU A 114 31.97 16.52 -7.38
C LEU A 114 30.47 16.64 -7.67
N VAL A 115 30.09 16.94 -8.91
CA VAL A 115 28.67 16.95 -9.32
C VAL A 115 28.09 15.53 -9.28
N GLY A 116 28.88 14.51 -9.64
CA GLY A 116 28.47 13.11 -9.56
C GLY A 116 28.11 12.68 -8.13
N THR A 117 28.96 13.00 -7.14
CA THR A 117 28.68 12.68 -5.72
C THR A 117 27.51 13.50 -5.18
N PHE A 118 27.46 14.78 -5.50
CA PHE A 118 26.34 15.64 -5.12
C PHE A 118 25.02 15.10 -5.66
N PHE A 119 24.97 14.73 -6.94
CA PHE A 119 23.78 14.18 -7.57
C PHE A 119 23.36 12.84 -6.95
N GLY A 120 24.32 11.94 -6.66
CA GLY A 120 24.01 10.68 -6.00
C GLY A 120 23.32 10.86 -4.65
N ILE A 121 23.85 11.76 -3.81
CA ILE A 121 23.27 12.08 -2.50
C ILE A 121 21.92 12.80 -2.65
N LEU A 122 21.83 13.78 -3.56
CA LEU A 122 20.61 14.53 -3.82
C LEU A 122 19.48 13.63 -4.32
N ALA A 123 19.76 12.72 -5.25
CA ALA A 123 18.76 11.81 -5.79
C ALA A 123 18.31 10.80 -4.73
N ALA A 124 19.23 10.27 -3.92
CA ALA A 124 18.92 9.35 -2.84
C ALA A 124 17.94 9.97 -1.83
N TYR A 125 18.35 11.06 -1.18
CA TYR A 125 17.61 11.63 -0.06
C TYR A 125 16.57 12.67 -0.46
N GLY A 126 16.76 13.33 -1.61
CA GLY A 126 15.86 14.37 -2.11
C GLY A 126 14.72 13.84 -2.97
N PHE A 127 14.84 12.61 -3.51
CA PHE A 127 13.84 12.07 -4.44
C PHE A 127 13.42 10.63 -4.11
N PHE A 128 14.32 9.66 -4.26
CA PHE A 128 13.94 8.24 -4.17
C PHE A 128 13.54 7.83 -2.76
N GLY A 129 14.26 8.29 -1.73
CA GLY A 129 13.91 8.03 -0.33
C GLY A 129 12.51 8.55 0.01
N PRO A 130 12.20 9.84 -0.17
CA PRO A 130 10.86 10.37 0.05
C PRO A 130 9.77 9.66 -0.76
N LEU A 131 10.05 9.30 -2.02
CA LEU A 131 9.12 8.55 -2.86
C LEU A 131 8.81 7.17 -2.28
N ALA A 132 9.82 6.42 -1.83
CA ALA A 132 9.63 5.13 -1.17
C ALA A 132 8.73 5.27 0.08
N HIS A 133 8.95 6.30 0.90
CA HIS A 133 8.12 6.56 2.07
C HIS A 133 6.67 6.91 1.71
N SER A 134 6.46 7.65 0.62
CA SER A 134 5.11 7.92 0.11
C SER A 134 4.40 6.63 -0.30
N LEU A 135 5.07 5.77 -1.06
CA LEU A 135 4.51 4.48 -1.48
C LEU A 135 4.19 3.58 -0.28
N ALA A 136 5.02 3.59 0.76
CA ALA A 136 4.74 2.86 2.00
C ALA A 136 3.52 3.41 2.75
N HIS A 137 3.26 4.71 2.65
CA HIS A 137 2.08 5.33 3.25
C HIS A 137 0.81 4.91 2.49
N ASP A 138 0.85 4.96 1.17
CA ASP A 138 -0.26 4.54 0.30
C ASP A 138 -0.61 3.06 0.54
N ALA A 139 0.39 2.19 0.65
CA ALA A 139 0.20 0.77 0.97
C ALA A 139 -0.51 0.56 2.33
N LYS A 140 -0.19 1.38 3.34
CA LYS A 140 -0.84 1.31 4.66
C LYS A 140 -2.28 1.83 4.62
N GLU A 141 -2.54 2.88 3.86
CA GLU A 141 -3.90 3.39 3.66
C GLU A 141 -4.78 2.35 2.97
N GLU A 142 -4.25 1.68 1.95
CA GLU A 142 -4.95 0.59 1.27
C GLU A 142 -5.24 -0.57 2.24
N LEU A 143 -4.23 -1.03 2.99
CA LEU A 143 -4.40 -2.09 3.99
C LEU A 143 -5.46 -1.75 5.06
N ASN A 144 -5.53 -0.50 5.49
CA ASN A 144 -6.49 -0.05 6.50
C ASN A 144 -7.96 -0.25 6.07
N VAL A 145 -8.24 -0.20 4.76
CA VAL A 145 -9.59 -0.51 4.23
C VAL A 145 -9.90 -1.99 4.43
N TYR A 146 -8.95 -2.89 4.17
CA TYR A 146 -9.12 -4.32 4.40
C TYR A 146 -9.29 -4.65 5.89
N GLU A 147 -8.56 -3.97 6.78
CA GLU A 147 -8.75 -4.09 8.24
C GLU A 147 -10.17 -3.66 8.67
N ALA A 148 -10.74 -2.62 8.05
CA ALA A 148 -12.11 -2.19 8.32
C ALA A 148 -13.15 -3.20 7.83
N ILE A 149 -12.89 -3.87 6.69
CA ILE A 149 -13.72 -4.98 6.19
C ILE A 149 -13.67 -6.15 7.18
N LYS A 150 -12.46 -6.57 7.60
CA LYS A 150 -12.26 -7.60 8.64
C LYS A 150 -13.10 -7.28 9.89
N ALA A 151 -12.92 -6.09 10.45
CA ALA A 151 -13.60 -5.70 11.69
C ALA A 151 -15.13 -5.73 11.55
N SER A 152 -15.67 -5.36 10.38
CA SER A 152 -17.10 -5.41 10.11
C SER A 152 -17.61 -6.85 9.99
N LEU A 153 -16.90 -7.71 9.27
CA LEU A 153 -17.30 -9.10 9.03
C LEU A 153 -17.16 -9.97 10.28
N VAL A 154 -16.06 -9.84 11.04
CA VAL A 154 -15.88 -10.54 12.31
C VAL A 154 -16.94 -10.12 13.34
N ALA A 155 -17.26 -8.82 13.40
CA ALA A 155 -18.34 -8.34 14.24
C ALA A 155 -19.70 -8.94 13.85
N SER A 156 -19.99 -9.04 12.56
CA SER A 156 -21.20 -9.67 12.06
C SER A 156 -21.24 -11.19 12.35
N ALA A 157 -20.11 -11.90 12.19
CA ALA A 157 -19.97 -13.32 12.51
C ALA A 157 -20.18 -13.61 14.01
N SER A 158 -19.86 -12.63 14.86
CA SER A 158 -20.09 -12.71 16.31
C SER A 158 -21.56 -12.52 16.72
N GLY A 159 -22.48 -12.34 15.75
CA GLY A 159 -23.91 -12.19 15.99
C GLY A 159 -24.35 -10.77 16.33
N MET A 160 -23.49 -9.76 16.16
CA MET A 160 -23.89 -8.36 16.34
C MET A 160 -24.84 -7.90 15.22
N PRO A 161 -25.81 -7.02 15.50
CA PRO A 161 -26.66 -6.43 14.47
C PRO A 161 -25.83 -5.72 13.39
N PRO A 162 -26.21 -5.77 12.10
CA PRO A 162 -25.44 -5.16 11.01
C PRO A 162 -25.10 -3.68 11.24
N SER A 163 -26.02 -2.90 11.81
CA SER A 163 -25.78 -1.49 12.13
C SER A 163 -24.64 -1.28 13.13
N LEU A 164 -24.48 -2.20 14.09
CA LEU A 164 -23.40 -2.16 15.06
C LEU A 164 -22.12 -2.75 14.48
N ALA A 165 -22.19 -3.81 13.67
CA ALA A 165 -21.03 -4.40 13.02
C ALA A 165 -20.28 -3.39 12.13
N VAL A 166 -21.01 -2.56 11.39
CA VAL A 166 -20.42 -1.50 10.54
C VAL A 166 -19.71 -0.41 11.37
N GLU A 167 -20.12 -0.16 12.61
CA GLU A 167 -19.42 0.77 13.51
C GLU A 167 -18.02 0.28 13.89
N PHE A 168 -17.82 -1.05 14.01
CA PHE A 168 -16.49 -1.61 14.26
C PHE A 168 -15.56 -1.30 13.09
N GLY A 169 -15.99 -1.52 11.86
CA GLY A 169 -15.22 -1.13 10.66
C GLY A 169 -14.89 0.36 10.62
N ARG A 170 -15.88 1.22 10.89
CA ARG A 170 -15.67 2.68 10.94
C ARG A 170 -14.61 3.09 11.97
N LYS A 171 -14.56 2.42 13.12
CA LYS A 171 -13.59 2.72 14.18
C LYS A 171 -12.16 2.27 13.85
N VAL A 172 -11.98 1.39 12.88
CA VAL A 172 -10.66 0.97 12.39
C VAL A 172 -10.09 1.97 11.36
N LEU A 173 -10.95 2.58 10.55
CA LEU A 173 -10.52 3.55 9.53
C LEU A 173 -9.73 4.73 10.12
N TYR A 174 -8.69 5.18 9.42
CA TYR A 174 -7.93 6.37 9.81
C TYR A 174 -8.81 7.62 9.92
N PRO A 175 -8.51 8.55 10.85
CA PRO A 175 -9.36 9.71 11.11
C PRO A 175 -9.66 10.59 9.88
N ALA A 176 -8.72 10.66 8.91
CA ALA A 176 -8.88 11.44 7.69
C ALA A 176 -9.96 10.89 6.74
N HIS A 177 -10.16 9.56 6.72
CA HIS A 177 -11.11 8.87 5.85
C HIS A 177 -12.33 8.33 6.59
N ARG A 178 -12.33 8.46 7.92
CA ARG A 178 -13.41 7.96 8.77
C ARG A 178 -14.65 8.83 8.64
N PRO A 179 -15.79 8.28 8.17
CA PRO A 179 -17.03 9.03 8.15
C PRO A 179 -17.50 9.36 9.57
N SER A 180 -18.24 10.45 9.70
CA SER A 180 -18.94 10.77 10.93
C SER A 180 -20.01 9.71 11.24
N PHE A 181 -20.42 9.65 12.50
CA PHE A 181 -21.49 8.75 12.92
C PHE A 181 -22.80 9.02 12.15
N ALA A 182 -23.13 10.30 11.94
CA ALA A 182 -24.35 10.69 11.24
C ALA A 182 -24.34 10.30 9.76
N GLU A 183 -23.21 10.46 9.07
CA GLU A 183 -23.05 10.03 7.67
C GLU A 183 -23.20 8.52 7.53
N LEU A 184 -22.59 7.76 8.45
CA LEU A 184 -22.72 6.31 8.46
C LEU A 184 -24.16 5.87 8.71
N GLU A 185 -24.81 6.44 9.72
CA GLU A 185 -26.19 6.11 10.07
C GLU A 185 -27.15 6.44 8.91
N GLN A 186 -26.94 7.56 8.22
CA GLN A 186 -27.72 7.91 7.03
C GLN A 186 -27.49 6.93 5.87
N ALA A 187 -26.25 6.52 5.63
CA ALA A 187 -25.91 5.55 4.59
C ALA A 187 -26.51 4.16 4.87
N VAL A 188 -26.55 3.74 6.13
CA VAL A 188 -27.08 2.43 6.56
C VAL A 188 -28.60 2.42 6.70
N ARG A 189 -29.24 3.52 7.13
CA ARG A 189 -30.71 3.61 7.27
C ARG A 189 -31.44 4.02 6.00
N GLY A 190 -30.75 4.63 5.04
CA GLY A 190 -31.36 5.19 3.83
C GLY A 190 -31.72 4.18 2.74
N ARG A 191 -31.55 2.87 2.94
CA ARG A 191 -31.74 1.83 1.92
C ARG A 191 -32.19 0.49 2.48
#